data_AF-A0A3D3T890-F1
#
_entry.id   AF-A0A3D3T890-F1
#
_cell.length_a   1.000
_cell.length_b   1.000
_cell.length_c   1.000
_cell.angle_alpha   90.00
_cell.angle_beta   90.00
_cell.angle_gamma   90.00
#
_symmetry.space_group_name_H-M   'P 1'
#
loop_
_entity.id
_entity.type
_entity.pdbx_description
1 polymer ?
#
loop_
_entity_poly.entity_id
_entity_poly.type
_entity_poly.pdbx_seq_one_letter_code
_entity_poly.pdbx_strand_id
1 'polypeptide(L)'
;AAVSAGSSLLWVSGSGVVQQGRMVDVTAGTEVSQGAQVSPGHRYLAVEESVVLVTSASAQWAQEGVWASSALNSPNRGMPYLDVSKSAWYVESVAKAYERKVMMGTGTLIFSPTDKATRVMFMVMVGRMAGADVYNSTPWYQKGWDWAVANKISDGTDPNGNITREQIVSMLWRYAGRETVPGDYISDFPDCTSV
;
A
#
# COMPACT_ATOMS: atom_id res chain seq x y z
N ALA A 1 -11.07 2.69 -22.72
CA ALA A 1 -10.71 2.92 -21.31
C ALA A 1 -11.36 4.22 -20.85
N ALA A 2 -12.07 4.20 -19.72
CA ALA A 2 -12.56 5.42 -19.09
C ALA A 2 -11.46 5.97 -18.17
N VAL A 3 -11.22 7.28 -18.23
CA VAL A 3 -10.27 8.00 -17.39
C VAL A 3 -10.99 9.15 -16.71
N SER A 4 -10.91 9.21 -15.38
CA SER A 4 -11.52 10.29 -14.58
C SER A 4 -10.71 11.57 -14.71
N ALA A 5 -11.35 12.72 -14.52
CA ALA A 5 -10.67 14.02 -14.47
C ALA A 5 -9.44 13.97 -13.53
N GLY A 6 -8.29 14.47 -13.99
CA GLY A 6 -7.03 14.45 -13.26
C GLY A 6 -6.21 13.15 -13.39
N SER A 7 -6.69 12.15 -14.13
CA SER A 7 -5.92 10.93 -14.44
C SER A 7 -4.99 11.13 -15.63
N SER A 8 -3.84 10.45 -15.67
CA SER A 8 -2.97 10.45 -16.85
C SER A 8 -2.84 9.08 -17.51
N LEU A 9 -2.55 9.08 -18.80
CA LEU A 9 -2.53 7.91 -19.68
C LEU A 9 -1.29 7.98 -20.56
N LEU A 10 -0.41 6.99 -20.50
CA LEU A 10 0.63 6.79 -21.50
C LEU A 10 0.09 5.84 -22.57
N TRP A 11 -0.05 6.31 -23.80
CA TRP A 11 -0.43 5.48 -24.94
C TRP A 11 0.84 4.87 -25.53
N VAL A 12 1.01 3.56 -25.43
CA VAL A 12 2.30 2.89 -25.71
C VAL A 12 2.37 2.46 -27.18
N SER A 13 1.28 1.94 -27.75
CA SER A 13 1.23 1.46 -29.13
C SER A 13 -0.21 1.32 -29.64
N GLY A 14 -0.38 1.14 -30.96
CA GLY A 14 -1.68 0.99 -31.63
C GLY A 14 -2.48 2.31 -31.75
N SER A 15 -3.74 2.20 -32.18
CA SER A 15 -4.64 3.34 -32.41
C SER A 15 -5.80 3.38 -31.41
N GLY A 16 -6.17 4.59 -31.02
CA GLY A 16 -7.34 4.87 -30.18
C GLY A 16 -7.92 6.24 -30.48
N VAL A 17 -9.18 6.44 -30.12
CA VAL A 17 -9.91 7.70 -30.36
C VAL A 17 -10.55 8.17 -29.07
N VAL A 18 -10.47 9.46 -28.76
CA VAL A 18 -11.27 10.02 -27.66
C VAL A 18 -12.75 9.96 -28.06
N GLN A 19 -13.50 9.07 -27.43
CA GLN A 19 -14.92 8.86 -27.67
C GLN A 19 -15.79 9.85 -26.88
N GLN A 20 -15.28 10.35 -25.76
CA GLN A 20 -15.95 11.32 -24.89
C GLN A 20 -14.91 12.09 -24.07
N GLY A 21 -15.19 13.35 -23.73
CA GLY A 21 -14.37 14.18 -22.84
C GLY A 21 -13.21 14.92 -23.52
N ARG A 22 -12.43 15.63 -22.71
CA ARG A 22 -11.24 16.42 -23.11
C ARG A 22 -10.01 15.96 -22.36
N MET A 23 -8.92 15.82 -23.09
CA MET A 23 -7.60 15.50 -22.56
C MET A 23 -6.57 16.53 -23.05
N VAL A 24 -5.42 16.60 -22.38
CA VAL A 24 -4.24 17.32 -22.85
C VAL A 24 -3.16 16.31 -23.19
N ASP A 25 -2.68 16.33 -24.43
CA ASP A 25 -1.43 15.68 -24.82
C ASP A 25 -0.26 16.46 -24.22
N VAL A 26 0.29 15.92 -23.13
CA VAL A 26 1.41 16.50 -22.40
C VAL A 26 2.71 16.38 -23.21
N THR A 27 2.80 15.41 -24.12
CA THR A 27 3.97 15.23 -24.98
C THR A 27 4.00 16.29 -26.09
N ALA A 28 2.85 16.54 -26.73
CA ALA A 28 2.73 17.52 -27.81
C ALA A 28 2.34 18.92 -27.34
N GLY A 29 1.93 19.08 -26.08
CA GLY A 29 1.45 20.35 -25.52
C GLY A 29 0.12 20.82 -26.11
N THR A 30 -0.71 19.89 -26.61
CA THR A 30 -1.96 20.21 -27.32
C THR A 30 -3.16 19.59 -26.64
N GLU A 31 -4.33 20.22 -26.80
CA GLU A 31 -5.58 19.66 -26.33
C GLU A 31 -6.15 18.64 -27.33
N VAL A 32 -6.74 17.57 -26.81
CA VAL A 32 -7.31 16.46 -27.56
C VAL A 32 -8.75 16.25 -27.09
N SER A 33 -9.69 16.46 -28.01
CA SER A 33 -11.14 16.38 -27.73
C SER A 33 -11.80 15.20 -28.45
N GLN A 34 -13.10 15.02 -28.25
CA GLN A 34 -13.88 13.95 -28.88
C GLN A 34 -13.62 13.84 -30.40
N GLY A 35 -13.36 12.62 -30.86
CA GLY A 35 -13.07 12.27 -32.25
C GLY A 35 -11.57 12.30 -32.60
N ALA A 36 -10.72 12.89 -31.76
CA ALA A 36 -9.29 12.96 -32.02
C ALA A 36 -8.57 11.63 -31.72
N GLN A 37 -7.54 11.33 -32.51
CA GLN A 37 -6.71 10.14 -32.33
C GLN A 37 -5.71 10.34 -31.19
N VAL A 38 -5.39 9.27 -30.47
CA VAL A 38 -4.24 9.20 -29.57
C VAL A 38 -3.05 8.53 -30.27
N SER A 39 -1.85 9.05 -30.01
CA SER A 39 -0.61 8.69 -30.69
C SER A 39 0.25 7.76 -29.83
N PRO A 40 0.86 6.71 -30.40
CA PRO A 40 1.87 5.91 -29.71
C PRO A 40 3.01 6.76 -29.14
N GLY A 41 3.43 6.45 -27.91
CA GLY A 41 4.46 7.16 -27.16
C GLY A 41 4.00 8.44 -26.47
N HIS A 42 2.73 8.85 -26.59
CA HIS A 42 2.25 10.10 -26.05
C HIS A 42 1.60 9.93 -24.67
N ARG A 43 1.74 10.98 -23.85
CA ARG A 43 1.18 11.08 -22.50
C ARG A 43 0.00 12.04 -22.51
N TYR A 44 -1.13 11.60 -21.98
CA TYR A 44 -2.37 12.35 -21.93
C TYR A 44 -2.80 12.61 -20.48
N LEU A 45 -3.35 13.79 -20.19
CA LEU A 45 -3.97 14.14 -18.92
C LEU A 45 -5.46 14.42 -19.16
N ALA A 46 -6.35 13.68 -18.53
CA ALA A 46 -7.78 13.90 -18.64
C ALA A 46 -8.17 15.18 -17.88
N VAL A 47 -8.73 16.16 -18.58
CA VAL A 47 -9.23 17.41 -17.98
C VAL A 47 -10.59 17.17 -17.33
N GLU A 48 -11.36 16.26 -17.92
CA GLU A 48 -12.68 15.83 -17.46
C GLU A 48 -12.84 14.31 -17.65
N GLU A 49 -13.98 13.74 -17.24
CA GLU A 49 -14.28 12.34 -17.51
C GLU A 49 -14.23 12.06 -19.02
N SER A 50 -13.28 11.22 -19.43
CA SER A 50 -12.99 10.95 -20.82
C SER A 50 -12.95 9.46 -21.12
N VAL A 51 -13.37 9.07 -22.31
CA VAL A 51 -13.39 7.66 -22.77
C VAL A 51 -12.55 7.56 -24.02
N VAL A 52 -11.58 6.64 -24.05
CA VAL A 52 -10.81 6.32 -25.27
C VAL A 52 -11.30 4.97 -25.82
N LEU A 53 -11.79 4.97 -27.06
CA LEU A 53 -12.15 3.77 -27.81
C LEU A 53 -10.90 3.17 -28.45
N VAL A 54 -10.64 1.90 -28.11
CA VAL A 54 -9.53 1.14 -28.71
C VAL A 54 -9.98 0.61 -30.06
N THR A 55 -9.27 0.95 -31.14
CA THR A 55 -9.66 0.60 -32.52
C THR A 55 -8.72 -0.42 -33.18
N SER A 56 -7.70 -0.89 -32.47
CA SER A 56 -6.74 -1.88 -32.99
C SER A 56 -6.42 -2.96 -31.95
N ALA A 57 -6.21 -4.19 -32.43
CA ALA A 57 -5.84 -5.33 -31.59
C ALA A 57 -4.41 -5.24 -31.04
N SER A 58 -3.58 -4.36 -31.58
CA SER A 58 -2.19 -4.13 -31.14
C SER A 58 -2.05 -3.00 -30.12
N ALA A 59 -3.15 -2.39 -29.68
CA ALA A 59 -3.08 -1.25 -28.76
C ALA A 59 -2.59 -1.65 -27.36
N GLN A 60 -1.61 -0.90 -26.84
CA GLN A 60 -1.13 -1.02 -25.46
C GLN A 60 -1.11 0.35 -24.80
N TRP A 61 -1.48 0.41 -23.51
CA TRP A 61 -1.49 1.65 -22.72
C TRP A 61 -1.12 1.39 -21.26
N ALA A 62 -0.62 2.41 -20.57
CA ALA A 62 -0.37 2.40 -19.13
C ALA A 62 -1.11 3.57 -18.46
N GLN A 63 -1.89 3.28 -17.42
CA GLN A 63 -2.50 4.31 -16.60
C GLN A 63 -1.44 4.87 -15.66
N GLU A 64 -1.18 6.16 -15.73
CA GLU A 64 -0.30 6.86 -14.81
C GLU A 64 -1.16 7.75 -13.91
N GLY A 65 -1.29 7.38 -12.64
CA GLY A 65 -2.24 7.97 -11.70
C GLY A 65 -3.56 7.21 -11.67
N VAL A 66 -3.81 6.52 -10.56
CA VAL A 66 -5.11 5.90 -10.28
C VAL A 66 -5.89 6.86 -9.40
N TRP A 67 -7.04 7.32 -9.88
CA TRP A 67 -8.18 7.52 -9.00
C TRP A 67 -9.20 6.42 -9.34
N ALA A 68 -9.17 5.38 -8.49
CA ALA A 68 -9.94 4.15 -8.45
C ALA A 68 -10.07 3.32 -9.74
N SER A 69 -9.53 2.09 -9.74
CA SER A 69 -10.02 1.04 -10.63
C SER A 69 -10.18 -0.30 -9.91
N SER A 70 -11.35 -0.88 -10.09
CA SER A 70 -11.73 -2.25 -9.75
C SER A 70 -11.52 -3.16 -10.97
N ALA A 71 -10.84 -4.29 -10.75
CA ALA A 71 -10.74 -5.51 -11.58
C ALA A 71 -9.44 -5.79 -12.40
N LEU A 72 -8.75 -6.86 -11.96
CA LEU A 72 -8.14 -7.97 -12.72
C LEU A 72 -6.89 -7.73 -13.61
N ASN A 73 -5.96 -6.88 -13.19
CA ASN A 73 -4.49 -7.11 -13.27
C ASN A 73 -3.77 -5.81 -12.87
N SER A 74 -3.68 -5.55 -11.57
CA SER A 74 -2.92 -4.41 -11.06
C SER A 74 -1.42 -4.60 -11.30
N PRO A 75 -0.67 -3.51 -11.59
CA PRO A 75 0.77 -3.55 -11.41
C PRO A 75 1.04 -3.98 -9.96
N ASN A 76 1.90 -4.98 -9.76
CA ASN A 76 2.27 -5.56 -8.46
C ASN A 76 1.13 -6.18 -7.63
N ARG A 77 0.45 -7.21 -8.14
CA ARG A 77 -0.42 -8.10 -7.33
C ARG A 77 -1.44 -7.38 -6.43
N GLY A 78 -2.01 -6.27 -6.93
CA GLY A 78 -3.07 -5.54 -6.23
C GLY A 78 -2.59 -4.45 -5.27
N MET A 79 -1.32 -4.06 -5.29
CA MET A 79 -0.79 -2.95 -4.48
C MET A 79 -0.10 -1.88 -5.35
N PRO A 80 -0.09 -0.60 -4.93
CA PRO A 80 0.39 0.51 -5.76
C PRO A 80 1.91 0.77 -5.68
N TYR A 81 2.67 -0.08 -4.98
CA TYR A 81 4.07 0.19 -4.64
C TYR A 81 5.05 -0.16 -5.76
N LEU A 82 5.85 0.80 -6.24
CA LEU A 82 6.78 0.63 -7.36
C LEU A 82 8.12 0.03 -6.95
N ASP A 83 8.51 0.19 -5.69
CA ASP A 83 9.74 -0.32 -5.09
C ASP A 83 9.62 -1.78 -4.61
N VAL A 84 8.49 -2.43 -4.86
CA VAL A 84 8.27 -3.85 -4.60
C VAL A 84 8.38 -4.63 -5.91
N SER A 85 9.47 -5.38 -6.08
CA SER A 85 9.67 -6.21 -7.26
C SER A 85 8.65 -7.36 -7.34
N LYS A 86 8.14 -7.64 -8.55
CA LYS A 86 7.23 -8.77 -8.83
C LYS A 86 7.85 -10.14 -8.55
N SER A 87 9.17 -10.24 -8.61
CA SER A 87 9.93 -11.47 -8.35
C SER A 87 10.46 -11.56 -6.92
N ALA A 88 10.22 -10.54 -6.08
CA ALA A 88 10.68 -10.56 -4.69
C ALA A 88 9.94 -11.64 -3.90
N TRP A 89 10.67 -12.40 -3.07
CA TRP A 89 10.09 -13.46 -2.24
C TRP A 89 8.97 -12.95 -1.30
N TYR A 90 9.01 -11.67 -0.92
CA TYR A 90 8.03 -11.03 -0.03
C TYR A 90 6.83 -10.39 -0.76
N VAL A 91 6.80 -10.37 -2.10
CA VAL A 91 5.78 -9.64 -2.87
C VAL A 91 4.35 -10.10 -2.55
N GLU A 92 4.17 -11.40 -2.30
CA GLU A 92 2.88 -11.98 -1.89
C GLU A 92 2.44 -11.50 -0.51
N SER A 93 3.38 -11.42 0.42
CA SER A 93 3.15 -10.98 1.80
C SER A 93 2.78 -9.51 1.84
N VAL A 94 3.48 -8.66 1.08
CA VAL A 94 3.17 -7.23 0.99
C VAL A 94 1.79 -7.02 0.38
N ALA A 95 1.47 -7.71 -0.72
CA ALA A 95 0.16 -7.62 -1.37
C ALA A 95 -0.98 -7.98 -0.40
N LYS A 96 -0.85 -9.09 0.34
CA LYS A 96 -1.84 -9.51 1.35
C LYS A 96 -1.94 -8.52 2.52
N ALA A 97 -0.83 -7.96 2.97
CA ALA A 97 -0.81 -6.98 4.05
C ALA A 97 -1.48 -5.66 3.64
N TYR A 98 -1.29 -5.25 2.38
CA TYR A 98 -1.94 -4.09 1.80
C TYR A 98 -3.44 -4.31 1.58
N GLU A 99 -3.82 -5.45 0.98
CA GLU A 99 -5.22 -5.82 0.73
C GLU A 99 -6.05 -5.82 2.04
N ARG A 100 -5.48 -6.37 3.12
CA ARG A 100 -6.09 -6.39 4.46
C ARG A 100 -6.00 -5.07 5.21
N LYS A 101 -5.38 -4.06 4.59
CA LYS A 101 -5.14 -2.74 5.16
C LYS A 101 -4.35 -2.72 6.47
N VAL A 102 -3.51 -3.73 6.72
CA VAL A 102 -2.71 -3.84 7.97
C VAL A 102 -1.36 -3.13 7.86
N MET A 103 -0.75 -3.14 6.67
CA MET A 103 0.46 -2.36 6.37
C MET A 103 0.21 -1.42 5.19
N MET A 104 0.63 -0.17 5.35
CA MET A 104 0.64 0.85 4.31
C MET A 104 2.09 1.23 4.06
N GLY A 105 2.40 1.60 2.82
CA GLY A 105 3.71 2.13 2.44
C GLY A 105 4.04 3.44 3.14
N THR A 106 5.32 3.79 3.07
CA THR A 106 5.93 5.00 3.66
C THR A 106 5.69 6.25 2.81
N GLY A 107 5.24 6.07 1.57
CA GLY A 107 4.80 7.14 0.68
C GLY A 107 3.71 6.67 -0.29
N THR A 108 3.27 7.56 -1.17
CA THR A 108 2.14 7.31 -2.09
C THR A 108 2.32 6.05 -2.94
N LEU A 109 3.54 5.79 -3.43
CA LEU A 109 3.88 4.66 -4.29
C LEU A 109 5.12 3.88 -3.79
N ILE A 110 5.48 4.06 -2.51
CA ILE A 110 6.72 3.52 -1.91
C ILE A 110 6.34 2.70 -0.68
N PHE A 111 6.75 1.44 -0.64
CA PHE A 111 6.55 0.54 0.50
C PHE A 111 7.72 0.56 1.48
N SER A 112 8.94 0.80 1.00
CA SER A 112 10.20 0.68 1.74
C SER A 112 10.49 -0.75 2.26
N PRO A 113 10.51 -1.80 1.40
CA PRO A 113 10.63 -3.19 1.86
C PRO A 113 11.97 -3.54 2.51
N THR A 114 13.01 -2.74 2.29
CA THR A 114 14.36 -2.93 2.85
C THR A 114 14.64 -2.07 4.08
N ASP A 115 13.75 -1.13 4.39
CA ASP A 115 13.95 -0.21 5.52
C ASP A 115 13.57 -0.89 6.83
N LYS A 116 14.17 -0.40 7.92
CA LYS A 116 13.81 -0.86 9.27
C LYS A 116 12.48 -0.26 9.67
N ALA A 117 11.55 -1.10 10.11
CA ALA A 117 10.31 -0.64 10.72
C ALA A 117 10.56 -0.03 12.10
N THR A 118 9.81 1.02 12.44
CA THR A 118 9.83 1.59 13.78
C THR A 118 8.86 0.88 14.71
N ARG A 119 9.04 1.05 16.03
CA ARG A 119 8.13 0.52 17.04
C ARG A 119 6.69 0.95 16.80
N VAL A 120 6.47 2.21 16.45
CA VAL A 120 5.11 2.73 16.26
C VAL A 120 4.46 2.26 14.95
N MET A 121 5.24 2.01 13.90
CA MET A 121 4.71 1.34 12.70
C MET A 121 4.09 -0.01 13.06
N PHE A 122 4.74 -0.77 13.95
CA PHE A 122 4.23 -2.05 14.42
C PHE A 122 3.00 -1.90 15.34
N MET A 123 2.99 -0.92 16.25
CA MET A 123 1.82 -0.63 17.09
C MET A 123 0.58 -0.29 16.25
N VAL A 124 0.74 0.56 15.23
CA VAL A 124 -0.34 0.91 14.29
C VAL A 124 -0.79 -0.31 13.48
N MET A 125 0.14 -1.17 13.04
CA MET A 125 -0.20 -2.42 12.34
C MET A 125 -1.08 -3.33 13.20
N VAL A 126 -0.72 -3.54 14.48
CA VAL A 126 -1.52 -4.37 15.40
C VAL A 126 -2.88 -3.72 15.67
N GLY A 127 -2.94 -2.39 15.82
CA GLY A 127 -4.21 -1.67 15.95
C GLY A 127 -5.13 -1.87 14.74
N ARG A 128 -4.60 -1.86 13.51
CA ARG A 128 -5.38 -2.16 12.29
C ARG A 128 -5.87 -3.60 12.27
N MET A 129 -5.04 -4.56 12.68
CA MET A 129 -5.46 -5.96 12.80
C MET A 129 -6.61 -6.14 13.79
N ALA A 130 -6.66 -5.32 14.84
CA ALA A 130 -7.71 -5.33 15.85
C ALA A 130 -8.97 -4.52 15.45
N GLY A 131 -8.94 -3.82 14.31
CA GLY A 131 -10.03 -2.93 13.88
C GLY A 131 -10.12 -1.61 14.67
N ALA A 132 -9.05 -1.20 15.36
CA ALA A 132 -9.02 0.05 16.10
C ALA A 132 -8.98 1.29 15.18
N ASP A 133 -9.56 2.41 15.63
CA ASP A 133 -9.39 3.70 14.96
C ASP A 133 -7.99 4.28 15.21
N VAL A 134 -7.11 4.07 14.24
CA VAL A 134 -5.71 4.53 14.28
C VAL A 134 -5.42 5.67 13.29
N TYR A 135 -6.46 6.29 12.73
CA TYR A 135 -6.33 7.26 11.63
C TYR A 135 -6.60 8.70 12.08
N ASN A 136 -6.18 9.67 11.26
CA ASN A 136 -6.45 11.10 11.44
C ASN A 136 -5.93 11.62 12.79
N SER A 137 -4.63 11.48 13.03
CA SER A 137 -3.97 11.96 14.24
C SER A 137 -2.69 12.72 13.92
N THR A 138 -2.25 13.57 14.86
CA THR A 138 -1.01 14.34 14.74
C THR A 138 -0.19 14.16 16.02
N PRO A 139 0.99 13.54 15.97
CA PRO A 139 1.62 12.87 14.81
C PRO A 139 0.76 11.75 14.22
N TRP A 140 1.01 11.34 12.97
CA TRP A 140 0.17 10.39 12.21
C TRP A 140 -0.15 9.09 12.96
N TYR A 141 0.73 8.67 13.87
CA TYR A 141 0.63 7.44 14.63
C TYR A 141 0.01 7.57 16.02
N GLN A 142 -0.30 8.79 16.49
CA GLN A 142 -0.63 9.07 17.89
C GLN A 142 -1.75 8.16 18.41
N LYS A 143 -2.86 8.04 17.67
CA LYS A 143 -3.98 7.17 18.06
C LYS A 143 -3.60 5.69 18.14
N GLY A 144 -2.78 5.21 17.20
CA GLY A 144 -2.33 3.81 17.21
C GLY A 144 -1.38 3.52 18.37
N TRP A 145 -0.55 4.50 18.74
CA TRP A 145 0.29 4.46 19.92
C TRP A 145 -0.57 4.45 21.21
N ASP A 146 -1.52 5.38 21.35
CA ASP A 146 -2.41 5.47 22.51
C ASP A 146 -3.19 4.17 22.71
N TRP A 147 -3.75 3.63 21.62
CA TRP A 147 -4.49 2.36 21.66
C TRP A 147 -3.60 1.19 22.10
N ALA A 148 -2.37 1.10 21.56
CA ALA A 148 -1.45 0.01 21.91
C ALA A 148 -1.00 0.09 23.38
N VAL A 149 -0.83 1.29 23.92
CA VAL A 149 -0.50 1.52 25.34
C VAL A 149 -1.70 1.18 26.23
N ALA A 150 -2.90 1.66 25.88
CA ALA A 150 -4.13 1.39 26.63
C ALA A 150 -4.43 -0.12 26.73
N ASN A 151 -4.18 -0.86 25.65
CA ASN A 151 -4.36 -2.32 25.59
C ASN A 151 -3.15 -3.11 26.11
N LYS A 152 -2.14 -2.44 26.69
CA LYS A 152 -0.93 -3.05 27.27
C LYS A 152 -0.17 -3.96 26.28
N ILE A 153 -0.22 -3.61 25.00
CA ILE A 153 0.54 -4.26 23.92
C ILE A 153 1.97 -3.70 23.93
N SER A 154 2.10 -2.40 24.13
CA SER A 154 3.37 -1.66 24.22
C SER A 154 3.45 -0.86 25.51
N ASP A 155 4.66 -0.58 25.97
CA ASP A 155 4.94 0.38 27.05
C ASP A 155 5.02 1.84 26.54
N GLY A 156 4.90 2.04 25.23
CA GLY A 156 4.92 3.35 24.58
C GLY A 156 6.32 3.98 24.44
N THR A 157 7.36 3.34 24.95
CA THR A 157 8.73 3.87 24.89
C THR A 157 9.29 3.86 23.46
N ASP A 158 10.10 4.87 23.16
CA ASP A 158 10.84 5.03 21.91
C ASP A 158 10.03 4.72 20.63
N PRO A 159 8.92 5.44 20.38
CA PRO A 159 7.99 5.11 19.29
C PRO A 159 8.66 5.16 17.90
N ASN A 160 9.66 6.00 17.72
CA ASN A 160 10.36 6.18 16.44
C ASN A 160 11.63 5.32 16.33
N GLY A 161 12.04 4.62 17.39
CA GLY A 161 13.15 3.68 17.36
C GLY A 161 12.84 2.46 16.50
N ASN A 162 13.89 1.85 15.95
CA ASN A 162 13.77 0.60 15.20
C ASN A 162 13.25 -0.52 16.11
N ILE A 163 12.24 -1.25 15.64
CA ILE A 163 11.72 -2.38 16.39
C ILE A 163 12.64 -3.60 16.24
N THR A 164 12.88 -4.31 17.34
CA THR A 164 13.61 -5.59 17.32
C THR A 164 12.67 -6.78 17.13
N ARG A 165 13.23 -7.93 16.77
CA ARG A 165 12.45 -9.18 16.64
C ARG A 165 11.85 -9.61 17.99
N GLU A 166 12.57 -9.43 19.11
CA GLU A 166 12.01 -9.75 20.43
C GLU A 166 10.83 -8.85 20.78
N GLN A 167 10.90 -7.57 20.41
CA GLN A 167 9.81 -6.62 20.63
C GLN A 167 8.57 -6.96 19.80
N ILE A 168 8.75 -7.36 18.53
CA ILE A 168 7.66 -7.86 17.68
C ILE A 168 6.94 -9.03 18.34
N VAL A 169 7.69 -10.06 18.76
CA VAL A 169 7.12 -11.26 19.40
C VAL A 169 6.40 -10.90 20.69
N SER A 170 7.00 -10.04 21.52
CA SER A 170 6.41 -9.59 22.78
C SER A 170 5.09 -8.85 22.57
N MET A 171 5.00 -7.99 21.57
CA MET A 171 3.77 -7.24 21.24
C MET A 171 2.69 -8.18 20.68
N LEU A 172 3.04 -9.14 19.82
CA LEU A 172 2.10 -10.14 19.30
C LEU A 172 1.56 -11.05 20.42
N TRP A 173 2.42 -11.50 21.34
CA TRP A 173 2.00 -12.31 22.49
C TRP A 173 0.98 -11.57 23.37
N ARG A 174 1.23 -10.28 23.65
CA ARG A 174 0.30 -9.44 24.41
C ARG A 174 -1.01 -9.22 23.65
N TYR A 175 -0.93 -9.04 22.34
CA TYR A 175 -2.10 -8.87 21.48
C TYR A 175 -2.98 -10.14 21.41
N ALA A 176 -2.36 -11.33 21.34
CA ALA A 176 -3.07 -12.62 21.30
C ALA A 176 -3.83 -12.95 22.60
N GLY A 177 -3.81 -12.05 23.59
CA GLY A 177 -4.62 -12.16 24.80
C GLY A 177 -3.89 -12.74 26.00
N ARG A 178 -2.55 -12.98 25.90
CA ARG A 178 -1.73 -13.71 26.89
C ARG A 178 -2.44 -14.99 27.31
N GLU A 179 -2.02 -16.15 26.81
CA GLU A 179 -2.30 -17.34 27.62
C GLU A 179 -1.68 -17.05 28.99
N THR A 180 -2.49 -17.11 30.05
CA THR A 180 -1.95 -17.24 31.39
C THR A 180 -1.02 -18.42 31.31
N VAL A 181 0.27 -18.15 31.42
CA VAL A 181 1.29 -19.15 31.61
C VAL A 181 1.08 -19.58 33.07
N PRO A 182 0.36 -20.69 33.40
CA PRO A 182 0.34 -21.21 34.76
C PRO A 182 1.77 -21.27 35.31
N GLY A 183 1.94 -20.91 36.58
CA GLY A 183 3.26 -20.76 37.17
C GLY A 183 4.15 -21.99 36.98
N ASP A 184 5.45 -21.72 36.89
CA ASP A 184 6.57 -22.66 36.93
C ASP A 184 6.92 -23.50 35.67
N TYR A 185 6.61 -23.04 34.46
CA TYR A 185 7.12 -23.69 33.23
C TYR A 185 8.64 -23.80 33.15
N ILE A 186 9.38 -22.98 33.91
CA ILE A 186 10.84 -23.04 33.86
C ILE A 186 11.35 -24.35 34.48
N SER A 187 10.67 -24.88 35.51
CA SER A 187 11.10 -26.11 36.20
C SER A 187 10.79 -27.39 35.43
N ASP A 188 10.00 -27.31 34.35
CA ASP A 188 9.73 -28.41 33.42
C ASP A 188 10.84 -28.58 32.35
N PHE A 189 11.72 -27.59 32.21
CA PHE A 189 12.87 -27.71 31.31
C PHE A 189 14.03 -28.42 32.03
N PRO A 190 14.60 -29.51 31.47
CA PRO A 190 15.67 -30.29 32.11
C PRO A 190 16.93 -29.49 32.48
N ASP A 191 17.13 -28.32 31.89
CA ASP A 191 18.28 -27.44 32.05
C ASP A 191 18.01 -26.22 32.96
N CYS A 192 16.85 -26.15 33.61
CA CYS A 192 16.42 -25.01 34.41
C CYS A 192 17.33 -24.67 35.61
N THR A 193 18.21 -25.58 36.02
CA THR A 193 19.14 -25.42 37.15
C THR A 193 20.53 -24.91 36.73
N SER A 194 20.71 -24.50 35.46
CA SER A 194 22.01 -24.02 34.94
C SER A 194 22.12 -22.49 34.86
N VAL A 195 21.25 -21.74 35.57
CA VAL A 195 21.32 -20.28 35.73
C VAL A 195 21.95 -19.85 37.04
#